data_AF-A0A0F9LR73-F1
#
_entry.id   AF-A0A0F9LR73-F1
#
_cell.length_a   1.000
_cell.length_b   1.000
_cell.length_c   1.000
_cell.angle_alpha   90.00
_cell.angle_beta   90.00
_cell.angle_gamma   90.00
#
_symmetry.space_group_name_H-M   'P 1'
#
loop_
_entity.id
_entity.type
_entity.pdbx_description
1 polymer ?
#
loop_
_entity_poly.entity_id
_entity_poly.type
_entity_poly.pdbx_seq_one_letter_code
_entity_poly.pdbx_strand_id
1 'polypeptide(L)'
;MKESFHEIKEVNELNNIEGQDIIKFYRTTGDYGFLSNLYKKSIIFEGREFPTSEHAYQFGKFKDEITREWAMNAPKPHLLSILSHGLFSWEEIANNLDMDKPITFEVYRALQKHYLNNYLKVKKRIERK
;
A
#
# COMPACT_ATOMS: atom_id res chain seq x y z
N MET A 1 14.06 -13.89 21.93
CA MET A 1 13.95 -14.70 20.68
C MET A 1 12.82 -15.76 20.75
N LYS A 2 11.74 -15.51 21.50
CA LYS A 2 10.54 -16.38 21.58
C LYS A 2 9.25 -15.64 21.21
N GLU A 3 9.26 -14.30 21.17
CA GLU A 3 8.08 -13.47 20.92
C GLU A 3 7.66 -13.46 19.44
N SER A 4 8.60 -13.66 18.50
CA SER A 4 8.29 -13.63 17.05
C SER A 4 7.51 -14.85 16.53
N PHE A 5 7.43 -15.95 17.28
CA PHE A 5 6.76 -17.18 16.82
C PHE A 5 5.28 -17.26 17.20
N HIS A 6 4.83 -16.49 18.21
CA HIS A 6 3.42 -16.41 18.59
C HIS A 6 2.64 -15.48 17.66
N GLU A 7 3.23 -14.33 17.30
CA GLU A 7 2.65 -13.33 16.39
C GLU A 7 2.32 -13.92 15.00
N ILE A 8 3.17 -14.81 14.47
CA ILE A 8 2.97 -15.43 13.16
C ILE A 8 1.77 -16.40 13.15
N LYS A 9 1.41 -16.99 14.30
CA LYS A 9 0.22 -17.85 14.41
C LYS A 9 -1.07 -17.05 14.41
N GLU A 10 -1.14 -15.95 15.16
CA GLU A 10 -2.32 -15.06 15.21
C GLU A 10 -2.67 -14.45 13.84
N VAL A 11 -1.66 -14.05 13.06
CA VAL A 11 -1.89 -13.50 11.71
C VAL A 11 -2.48 -14.56 10.76
N ASN A 12 -2.14 -15.84 10.93
CA ASN A 12 -2.73 -16.91 10.12
C ASN A 12 -4.19 -17.20 10.52
N GLU A 13 -4.56 -17.00 11.78
CA GLU A 13 -5.93 -17.21 12.27
C GLU A 13 -6.86 -16.05 11.87
N LEU A 14 -6.39 -14.80 11.91
CA LEU A 14 -7.17 -13.62 11.48
C LEU A 14 -7.45 -13.59 9.97
N ASN A 15 -6.60 -14.21 9.16
CA ASN A 15 -6.77 -14.27 7.70
C ASN A 15 -7.67 -15.43 7.24
N ASN A 16 -8.14 -16.27 8.16
CA ASN A 16 -8.94 -17.45 7.85
C ASN A 16 -10.41 -17.23 8.27
N ILE A 17 -11.03 -16.22 7.65
CA ILE A 17 -12.47 -16.00 7.82
C ILE A 17 -13.18 -17.13 7.07
N GLU A 18 -13.90 -17.98 7.81
CA GLU A 18 -14.60 -19.15 7.29
C GLU A 18 -15.51 -18.75 6.10
N GLY A 19 -15.28 -19.37 4.93
CA GLY A 19 -15.99 -19.05 3.69
C GLY A 19 -15.37 -17.95 2.79
N GLN A 20 -14.18 -17.44 3.10
CA GLN A 20 -13.44 -16.52 2.22
C GLN A 20 -12.25 -17.17 1.51
N ASP A 21 -12.08 -16.85 0.23
CA ASP A 21 -10.92 -17.27 -0.56
C ASP A 21 -9.69 -16.42 -0.22
N ILE A 22 -8.55 -17.07 0.05
CA ILE A 22 -7.27 -16.37 0.26
C ILE A 22 -6.65 -15.99 -1.08
N ILE A 23 -6.49 -14.69 -1.33
CA ILE A 23 -5.80 -14.17 -2.51
C ILE A 23 -4.30 -14.05 -2.23
N LYS A 24 -3.48 -14.88 -2.88
CA LYS A 24 -2.01 -14.78 -2.85
C LYS A 24 -1.51 -13.96 -4.04
N PHE A 25 -0.85 -12.82 -3.77
CA PHE A 25 -0.23 -11.98 -4.79
C PHE A 25 1.11 -11.41 -4.31
N TYR A 26 2.01 -11.08 -5.24
CA TYR A 26 3.33 -10.49 -4.93
C TYR A 26 3.80 -9.44 -5.95
N ARG A 27 3.16 -9.37 -7.12
CA ARG A 27 3.61 -8.52 -8.23
C ARG A 27 2.50 -7.54 -8.58
N THR A 28 2.88 -6.42 -9.18
CA THR A 28 1.95 -5.43 -9.76
C THR A 28 1.29 -5.90 -11.06
N THR A 29 1.77 -7.02 -11.61
CA THR A 29 1.28 -7.66 -12.84
C THR A 29 0.38 -8.86 -12.52
N GLY A 30 -0.49 -9.22 -13.46
CA GLY A 30 -1.41 -10.35 -13.31
C GLY A 30 -2.76 -9.95 -12.72
N ASP A 31 -3.63 -10.94 -12.53
CA ASP A 31 -5.05 -10.71 -12.24
C ASP A 31 -5.30 -9.95 -10.94
N TYR A 32 -4.42 -10.12 -9.95
CA TYR A 32 -4.49 -9.46 -8.63
C TYR A 32 -3.43 -8.36 -8.44
N GLY A 33 -2.67 -8.02 -9.48
CA GLY A 33 -1.60 -7.02 -9.35
C GLY A 33 -2.10 -5.63 -8.99
N PHE A 34 -3.38 -5.36 -9.23
CA PHE A 34 -4.05 -4.13 -8.81
C PHE A 34 -4.11 -3.97 -7.29
N LEU A 35 -3.95 -5.04 -6.49
CA LEU A 35 -3.93 -4.98 -5.01
C LEU A 35 -2.60 -4.45 -4.45
N SER A 36 -1.57 -4.28 -5.27
CA SER A 36 -0.29 -3.73 -4.85
C SER A 36 -0.32 -2.20 -4.82
N ASN A 37 0.26 -1.60 -3.78
CA ASN A 37 0.43 -0.13 -3.70
C ASN A 37 1.36 0.45 -4.78
N LEU A 38 2.13 -0.41 -5.46
CA LEU A 38 2.98 -0.05 -6.58
C LEU A 38 2.26 -0.15 -7.93
N TYR A 39 0.98 -0.55 -7.95
CA TYR A 39 0.18 -0.60 -9.17
C TYR A 39 0.03 0.80 -9.76
N LYS A 40 0.28 0.92 -11.08
CA LYS A 40 0.25 2.20 -11.80
C LYS A 40 -1.19 2.66 -12.01
N LYS A 41 -1.72 3.37 -11.02
CA LYS A 41 -3.05 3.95 -11.05
C LYS A 41 -3.02 5.32 -10.36
N SER A 42 -3.39 6.35 -11.12
CA SER A 42 -3.54 7.69 -10.57
C SER A 42 -4.52 7.73 -9.41
N ILE A 43 -4.14 8.42 -8.33
CA ILE A 43 -4.99 8.75 -7.20
C ILE A 43 -4.85 10.23 -6.83
N ILE A 44 -5.87 10.79 -6.20
CA ILE A 44 -5.84 12.15 -5.67
C ILE A 44 -5.65 12.06 -4.15
N PHE A 45 -4.65 12.75 -3.63
CA PHE A 45 -4.37 12.86 -2.20
C PHE A 45 -3.97 14.31 -1.89
N GLU A 46 -4.56 14.91 -0.85
CA GLU A 46 -4.34 16.32 -0.48
C GLU A 46 -4.41 17.31 -1.67
N GLY A 47 -5.34 17.07 -2.61
CA GLY A 47 -5.54 17.91 -3.80
C GLY A 47 -4.51 17.73 -4.93
N ARG A 48 -3.53 16.83 -4.77
CA ARG A 48 -2.53 16.51 -5.80
C ARG A 48 -2.77 15.11 -6.40
N GLU A 49 -2.51 14.98 -7.69
CA GLU A 49 -2.55 13.69 -8.39
C GLU A 49 -1.20 12.97 -8.28
N PHE A 50 -1.23 11.69 -7.89
CA PHE A 50 -0.05 10.83 -7.76
C PHE A 50 -0.18 9.59 -8.66
N PRO A 51 0.91 9.12 -9.28
CA PRO A 51 0.87 8.02 -10.25
C PRO A 51 0.63 6.63 -9.62
N THR A 52 0.89 6.48 -8.32
CA THR A 52 0.59 5.28 -7.53
C THR A 52 0.23 5.68 -6.10
N SER A 53 -0.40 4.78 -5.33
CA SER A 53 -0.64 5.03 -3.91
C SER A 53 0.64 5.10 -3.08
N GLU A 54 1.67 4.35 -3.46
CA GLU A 54 2.99 4.49 -2.84
C GLU A 54 3.51 5.94 -2.89
N HIS A 55 3.32 6.65 -4.01
CA HIS A 55 3.77 8.05 -4.11
C HIS A 55 3.02 8.98 -3.15
N ALA A 56 1.69 8.84 -3.08
CA ALA A 56 0.89 9.64 -2.15
C ALA A 56 1.22 9.33 -0.68
N TYR A 57 1.42 8.06 -0.36
CA TYR A 57 1.80 7.62 0.99
C TYR A 57 3.15 8.21 1.40
N GLN A 58 4.14 8.15 0.51
CA GLN A 58 5.46 8.70 0.77
C GLN A 58 5.44 10.23 0.82
N PHE A 59 4.62 10.90 -0.01
CA PHE A 59 4.40 12.36 0.06
C PHE A 59 3.97 12.81 1.46
N GLY A 60 3.02 12.09 2.07
CA GLY A 60 2.56 12.40 3.42
C GLY A 60 3.61 12.18 4.52
N LYS A 61 4.63 11.36 4.30
CA LYS A 61 5.67 11.08 5.31
C LYS A 61 6.66 12.22 5.50
N PHE A 62 6.95 12.97 4.44
CA PHE A 62 7.96 14.04 4.49
C PHE A 62 7.39 15.28 5.17
N LYS A 63 7.96 15.66 6.32
CA LYS A 63 7.57 16.88 7.03
C LYS A 63 8.07 18.15 6.33
N ASP A 64 9.31 18.10 5.84
CA ASP A 64 9.95 19.19 5.10
C ASP A 64 9.52 19.20 3.63
N GLU A 65 9.12 20.38 3.14
CA GLU A 65 8.61 20.56 1.78
C GLU A 65 9.69 20.35 0.71
N ILE A 66 10.91 20.83 0.96
CA ILE A 66 12.02 20.72 0.00
C ILE A 66 12.37 19.25 -0.24
N THR A 67 12.54 18.50 0.84
CA THR A 67 12.82 17.06 0.80
C THR A 67 11.67 16.30 0.16
N ARG A 68 10.41 16.69 0.45
CA ARG A 68 9.22 16.09 -0.15
C ARG A 68 9.20 16.25 -1.67
N GLU A 69 9.36 17.47 -2.17
CA GLU A 69 9.37 17.72 -3.62
C GLU A 69 10.55 17.04 -4.30
N TRP A 70 11.73 17.04 -3.68
CA TRP A 70 12.87 16.30 -4.20
C TRP A 70 12.58 14.79 -4.29
N ALA A 71 11.99 14.19 -3.25
CA ALA A 71 11.60 12.79 -3.26
C ALA A 71 10.54 12.48 -4.32
N MET A 72 9.55 13.37 -4.51
CA MET A 72 8.48 13.20 -5.52
C MET A 72 8.99 13.26 -6.97
N ASN A 73 10.22 13.72 -7.20
CA ASN A 73 10.88 13.67 -8.51
C ASN A 73 11.55 12.32 -8.80
N ALA A 74 11.43 11.32 -7.92
CA ALA A 74 11.95 9.99 -8.17
C ALA A 74 11.35 9.39 -9.46
N PRO A 75 12.18 8.89 -10.40
CA PRO A 75 11.68 8.46 -11.72
C PRO A 75 10.91 7.14 -11.67
N LYS A 76 10.98 6.39 -10.56
CA LYS A 76 10.31 5.10 -10.38
C LYS A 76 9.81 4.94 -8.93
N PRO A 77 8.61 4.35 -8.73
CA PRO A 77 8.04 4.16 -7.39
C PRO A 77 8.95 3.40 -6.40
N HIS A 78 9.69 2.39 -6.88
CA HIS A 78 10.60 1.63 -6.00
C HIS A 78 11.81 2.46 -5.55
N LEU A 79 12.26 3.43 -6.35
CA LEU A 79 13.36 4.32 -5.95
C LEU A 79 12.92 5.28 -4.86
N LEU A 80 11.67 5.76 -4.93
CA LEU A 80 11.07 6.54 -3.86
C LEU A 80 10.99 5.74 -2.55
N SER A 81 10.56 4.48 -2.62
CA SER A 81 10.55 3.60 -1.45
C SER A 81 11.96 3.42 -0.85
N ILE A 82 12.98 3.13 -1.66
CA ILE A 82 14.38 3.03 -1.21
C ILE A 82 14.84 4.34 -0.58
N LEU A 83 14.53 5.48 -1.20
CA LEU A 83 14.91 6.79 -0.71
C LEU A 83 14.30 7.06 0.66
N SER A 84 13.00 6.84 0.82
CA SER A 84 12.33 6.98 2.11
C SER A 84 12.92 6.06 3.18
N HIS A 85 13.25 4.81 2.83
CA HIS A 85 13.92 3.90 3.76
C HIS A 85 15.31 4.38 4.20
N GLY A 86 16.00 5.17 3.36
CA GLY A 86 17.30 5.76 3.69
C GLY A 86 17.22 7.10 4.43
N LEU A 87 16.12 7.83 4.30
CA LEU A 87 15.94 9.18 4.87
C LEU A 87 15.31 9.17 6.27
N PHE A 88 14.54 8.14 6.61
CA PHE A 88 13.85 8.07 7.90
C PHE A 88 14.59 7.12 8.85
N SER A 89 14.69 7.49 10.13
CA SER A 89 15.15 6.55 11.15
C SER A 89 14.16 5.39 11.33
N TRP A 90 14.62 4.29 11.93
CA TRP A 90 13.74 3.16 12.25
C TRP A 90 12.58 3.59 13.18
N GLU A 91 12.81 4.52 14.11
CA GLU A 91 11.73 5.09 14.94
C GLU A 91 10.72 5.90 14.10
N GLU A 92 11.18 6.69 13.14
CA GLU A 92 10.29 7.44 12.25
C GLU A 92 9.48 6.51 11.34
N ILE A 93 10.08 5.42 10.85
CA ILE A 93 9.39 4.39 10.08
C ILE A 93 8.32 3.70 10.95
N ALA A 94 8.67 3.27 12.16
CA ALA A 94 7.74 2.64 13.10
C ALA A 94 6.55 3.56 13.44
N ASN A 95 6.83 4.83 13.72
CA ASN A 95 5.80 5.84 13.98
C ASN A 95 4.92 6.17 12.76
N ASN A 96 5.40 5.95 11.53
CA ASN A 96 4.67 6.23 10.29
C ASN A 96 3.96 4.99 9.71
N LEU A 97 4.20 3.81 10.27
CA LEU A 97 3.46 2.57 9.99
C LEU A 97 2.21 2.43 10.87
N ASP A 98 2.00 3.37 11.79
CA ASP A 98 0.82 3.39 12.65
C ASP A 98 -0.46 3.60 11.82
N MET A 99 -1.33 2.59 11.84
CA MET A 99 -2.59 2.56 11.06
C MET A 99 -3.62 3.59 11.56
N ASP A 100 -3.40 4.14 12.75
CA ASP A 100 -4.19 5.22 13.34
C ASP A 100 -3.86 6.61 12.75
N LYS A 101 -2.83 6.71 11.89
CA LYS A 101 -2.53 7.96 11.20
C LYS A 101 -3.38 8.17 9.94
N PRO A 102 -3.87 9.40 9.71
CA PRO A 102 -4.79 9.72 8.61
C PRO A 102 -4.18 9.45 7.23
N ILE A 103 -2.87 9.59 7.06
CA ILE A 103 -2.17 9.30 5.78
C ILE A 103 -2.36 7.87 5.32
N THR A 104 -2.17 6.89 6.22
CA THR A 104 -2.34 5.48 5.88
C THR A 104 -3.81 5.22 5.58
N PHE A 105 -4.72 5.74 6.41
CA PHE A 105 -6.14 5.48 6.24
C PHE A 105 -6.75 6.14 4.98
N GLU A 106 -6.36 7.37 4.64
CA GLU A 106 -6.92 8.12 3.50
C GLU A 106 -6.40 7.61 2.16
N VAL A 107 -5.09 7.32 2.07
CA VAL A 107 -4.51 6.71 0.87
C VAL A 107 -5.12 5.32 0.64
N TYR A 108 -5.28 4.52 1.70
CA TYR A 108 -5.91 3.20 1.57
C TYR A 108 -7.43 3.29 1.33
N ARG A 109 -8.14 4.28 1.86
CA ARG A 109 -9.57 4.51 1.54
C ARG A 109 -9.76 4.87 0.06
N ALA A 110 -8.88 5.70 -0.49
CA ALA A 110 -8.86 6.01 -1.92
C ALA A 110 -8.63 4.73 -2.77
N LEU A 111 -7.79 3.82 -2.29
CA LEU A 111 -7.55 2.50 -2.91
C LEU A 111 -8.73 1.54 -2.76
N GLN A 112 -9.40 1.46 -1.61
CA GLN A 112 -10.46 0.49 -1.34
C GLN A 112 -11.64 0.62 -2.31
N LYS A 113 -12.05 1.86 -2.64
CA LYS A 113 -13.09 2.12 -3.65
C LYS A 113 -12.69 1.59 -5.03
N HIS A 114 -11.40 1.59 -5.34
CA HIS A 114 -10.86 1.01 -6.56
C HIS A 114 -10.79 -0.53 -6.49
N TYR A 115 -10.34 -1.09 -5.37
CA TYR A 115 -10.21 -2.53 -5.15
C TYR A 115 -11.54 -3.25 -5.31
N LEU A 116 -12.63 -2.73 -4.72
CA LEU A 116 -13.95 -3.35 -4.82
C LEU A 116 -14.43 -3.45 -6.29
N ASN A 117 -14.23 -2.39 -7.07
CA ASN A 117 -14.65 -2.35 -8.47
C ASN A 117 -13.87 -3.31 -9.37
N ASN A 118 -12.57 -3.52 -9.11
CA ASN A 118 -11.77 -4.46 -9.89
C ASN A 118 -11.98 -5.91 -9.43
N TYR A 119 -12.13 -6.14 -8.12
CA TYR A 119 -12.46 -7.46 -7.58
C TYR A 119 -13.74 -8.01 -8.21
N LEU A 120 -14.82 -7.21 -8.26
CA LEU A 120 -16.08 -7.62 -8.89
C LEU A 120 -15.93 -7.93 -10.39
N LYS A 121 -15.01 -7.25 -11.10
CA LYS A 121 -14.71 -7.54 -12.51
C LYS A 121 -13.93 -8.83 -12.68
N VAL A 122 -12.93 -9.07 -11.84
CA VAL A 122 -12.11 -10.30 -11.86
C VAL A 122 -12.97 -11.50 -11.49
N LYS A 123 -13.76 -11.41 -10.41
CA LYS A 123 -14.70 -12.45 -9.99
C LYS A 123 -15.66 -12.85 -11.11
N LYS A 124 -16.31 -11.88 -11.75
CA LYS A 124 -17.18 -12.11 -12.93
C LYS A 124 -16.45 -12.75 -14.12
N ARG A 125 -15.14 -12.55 -14.26
CA ARG A 125 -14.34 -13.15 -15.35
C ARG A 125 -13.95 -14.59 -15.03
N ILE A 126 -13.68 -14.90 -13.76
CA ILE A 126 -13.38 -16.23 -13.27
C ILE A 126 -14.65 -17.10 -13.30
N GLU A 127 -15.79 -16.60 -12.82
CA GLU A 127 -17.08 -17.32 -12.80
C GLU A 127 -17.66 -17.63 -14.20
N ARG A 128 -17.12 -17.02 -15.25
CA ARG A 128 -17.54 -17.25 -16.66
C ARG A 128 -16.68 -18.28 -17.40
N LYS A 129 -15.63 -18.79 -16.76
CA LYS A 129 -14.79 -19.89 -17.29
C LYS A 129 -15.24 -21.21 -16.67
#